data_AF-A0A7C4R7J7-F1
#
_entry.id   AF-A0A7C4R7J7-F1
#
_cell.length_a   1.000
_cell.length_b   1.000
_cell.length_c   1.000
_cell.angle_alpha   90.00
_cell.angle_beta   90.00
_cell.angle_gamma   90.00
#
_symmetry.space_group_name_H-M   'P 1'
#
loop_
_entity.id
_entity.type
_entity.pdbx_description
1 polymer ?
#
loop_
_entity_poly.entity_id
_entity_poly.type
_entity_poly.pdbx_seq_one_letter_code
_entity_poly.pdbx_strand_id
1 'polypeptide(L)'
;ALRRNIDLMIVIINNLIYGMTGGQVSPTTPMGLYTTTTPRGNPEKPLNVIKLAYSLGANFVARGSVTHPHLLQQIFYRALSKRGFSLIEVISMCPEIFGRHIGLTDPVKAYMSLRERIKVKNNPTIDESNYDWNKGFVIGIFQDKDDPGYVENLGLVHKNMERVSR
;
A
#
# COMPACT_ATOMS: atom_id res chain seq x y z
N ALA A 1 -6.21 10.49 -9.03
CA ALA A 1 -4.99 10.01 -9.71
C ALA A 1 -5.21 8.61 -10.30
N LEU A 2 -5.46 7.59 -9.46
CA LEU A 2 -5.74 6.19 -9.85
C LEU A 2 -6.64 6.01 -11.09
N ARG A 3 -7.92 6.43 -11.02
CA ARG A 3 -8.89 6.26 -12.13
C ARG A 3 -8.41 6.84 -13.47
N ARG A 4 -7.60 7.89 -13.44
CA ARG A 4 -7.09 8.55 -14.65
C ARG A 4 -5.84 7.86 -15.21
N ASN A 5 -5.24 6.92 -14.47
CA ASN A 5 -3.94 6.33 -14.76
C ASN A 5 -2.85 7.41 -14.98
N ILE A 6 -2.82 8.42 -14.12
CA ILE A 6 -1.80 9.48 -14.18
C ILE A 6 -0.44 8.87 -13.88
N ASP A 7 0.57 9.25 -14.66
CA ASP A 7 1.96 8.82 -14.51
C ASP A 7 2.55 9.33 -13.19
N LEU A 8 2.31 8.56 -12.13
CA LEU A 8 2.62 8.92 -10.75
C LEU A 8 2.81 7.65 -9.93
N MET A 9 3.90 7.59 -9.18
CA MET A 9 4.12 6.58 -8.16
C MET A 9 3.76 7.14 -6.79
N ILE A 10 2.86 6.44 -6.08
CA ILE A 10 2.55 6.73 -4.67
C ILE A 10 3.12 5.62 -3.80
N VAL A 11 3.95 6.03 -2.84
CA VAL A 11 4.48 5.16 -1.78
C VAL A 11 3.74 5.47 -0.49
N ILE A 12 3.03 4.48 0.05
CA ILE A 12 2.30 4.61 1.30
C ILE A 12 3.08 3.89 2.39
N ILE A 13 3.66 4.66 3.30
CA ILE A 13 4.28 4.10 4.50
C ILE A 13 3.16 3.82 5.50
N ASN A 14 2.74 2.56 5.58
CA ASN A 14 1.64 2.13 6.44
C ASN A 14 2.18 1.65 7.80
N ASN A 15 2.00 2.49 8.81
CA ASN A 15 2.33 2.23 10.21
C ASN A 15 1.08 1.97 11.09
N LEU A 16 -0.09 1.79 10.46
CA LEU A 16 -1.37 1.42 11.07
C LEU A 16 -2.01 2.46 12.01
N ILE A 17 -1.42 3.64 12.21
CA ILE A 17 -1.95 4.72 13.07
C ILE A 17 -1.42 6.09 12.62
N TYR A 18 -2.02 7.18 13.10
CA TYR A 18 -1.41 8.50 12.98
C TYR A 18 -0.34 8.74 14.05
N GLY A 19 0.87 8.26 13.79
CA GLY A 19 1.99 8.33 14.75
C GLY A 19 2.39 9.76 15.15
N MET A 20 2.52 10.68 14.19
CA MET A 20 3.02 12.03 14.47
C MET A 20 2.07 12.91 15.31
N THR A 21 0.77 12.59 15.30
CA THR A 21 -0.24 13.36 16.03
C THR A 21 -0.63 12.72 17.36
N GLY A 22 0.06 11.66 17.80
CA GLY A 22 -0.17 11.02 19.10
C GLY A 22 -1.00 9.74 19.06
N GLY A 23 -1.06 9.06 17.91
CA GLY A 23 -1.58 7.68 17.83
C GLY A 23 -3.08 7.58 17.69
N GLN A 24 -3.69 8.45 16.89
CA GLN A 24 -5.09 8.32 16.51
C GLN A 24 -5.31 7.18 15.52
N VAL A 25 -6.56 6.75 15.43
CA VAL A 25 -7.04 5.81 14.39
C VAL A 25 -6.70 6.34 13.00
N SER A 26 -6.12 5.47 12.17
CA SER A 26 -5.95 5.67 10.73
C SER A 26 -6.94 4.78 9.98
N PRO A 27 -7.18 5.03 8.68
CA PRO A 27 -7.99 4.15 7.84
C PRO A 27 -7.47 2.70 7.78
N THR A 28 -6.20 2.49 8.14
CA THR A 28 -5.56 1.17 8.12
C THR A 28 -5.43 0.52 9.50
N THR A 29 -5.91 1.16 10.56
CA THR A 29 -5.86 0.62 11.91
C THR A 29 -6.70 -0.66 12.00
N PRO A 30 -6.15 -1.79 12.51
CA PRO A 30 -6.91 -3.02 12.74
C PRO A 30 -8.18 -2.79 13.57
N MET A 31 -9.26 -3.49 13.22
CA MET A 31 -10.52 -3.44 13.97
C MET A 31 -10.30 -3.91 15.41
N GLY A 32 -10.92 -3.25 16.37
CA GLY A 32 -10.79 -3.53 17.80
C GLY A 32 -9.50 -3.03 18.44
N LEU A 33 -8.54 -2.48 17.66
CA LEU A 33 -7.31 -1.93 18.23
C LEU A 33 -7.58 -0.65 19.01
N TYR A 34 -7.06 -0.57 20.23
CA TYR A 34 -7.00 0.65 21.01
C TYR A 34 -6.16 1.72 20.30
N THR A 35 -6.69 2.94 20.23
CA THR A 35 -5.95 4.14 19.81
C THR A 35 -6.36 5.32 20.70
N THR A 36 -5.64 6.44 20.62
CA THR A 36 -5.93 7.64 21.42
C THR A 36 -7.36 8.18 21.20
N THR A 37 -7.89 8.08 19.97
CA THR A 37 -9.27 8.52 19.63
C THR A 37 -10.30 7.38 19.66
N THR A 38 -9.85 6.12 19.69
CA THR A 38 -10.72 4.94 19.79
C THR A 38 -10.34 4.10 21.02
N PRO A 39 -10.59 4.60 22.24
CA PRO A 39 -10.16 3.92 23.48
C PRO A 39 -10.91 2.62 23.75
N ARG A 40 -12.07 2.40 23.09
CA ARG A 40 -12.82 1.14 23.14
C ARG A 40 -12.52 0.21 21.96
N GLY A 41 -11.48 0.52 21.18
CA GLY A 41 -11.12 -0.19 19.96
C GLY A 41 -11.67 0.48 18.70
N ASN A 42 -10.98 0.32 17.57
CA ASN A 42 -11.44 0.79 16.27
C ASN A 42 -12.76 0.08 15.87
N PRO A 43 -13.88 0.80 15.66
CA PRO A 43 -15.14 0.19 15.24
C PRO A 43 -15.20 -0.11 13.74
N GLU A 44 -14.29 0.43 12.93
CA GLU A 44 -14.32 0.36 11.48
C GLU A 44 -13.51 -0.81 10.93
N LYS A 45 -13.94 -1.32 9.76
CA LYS A 45 -13.16 -2.29 9.00
C LYS A 45 -11.95 -1.58 8.35
N PRO A 46 -10.73 -2.10 8.49
CA PRO A 46 -9.55 -1.47 7.91
C PRO A 46 -9.64 -1.39 6.38
N LEU A 47 -9.25 -0.25 5.82
CA LEU A 47 -9.16 -0.04 4.39
C LEU A 47 -8.02 -0.87 3.80
N ASN A 48 -8.34 -1.69 2.80
CA ASN A 48 -7.33 -2.40 2.03
C ASN A 48 -6.90 -1.57 0.81
N VAL A 49 -5.76 -0.89 0.94
CA VAL A 49 -5.26 0.02 -0.10
C VAL A 49 -4.86 -0.70 -1.37
N ILE A 50 -4.38 -1.94 -1.28
CA ILE A 50 -4.06 -2.80 -2.43
C ILE A 50 -5.34 -3.11 -3.23
N LYS A 51 -6.41 -3.55 -2.56
CA LYS A 51 -7.72 -3.78 -3.21
C LYS A 51 -8.29 -2.51 -3.83
N LEU A 52 -8.17 -1.38 -3.14
CA LEU A 52 -8.64 -0.09 -3.66
C LEU A 52 -7.90 0.28 -4.95
N ALA A 53 -6.57 0.21 -4.94
CA ALA A 53 -5.74 0.55 -6.10
C ALA A 53 -6.01 -0.39 -7.29
N TYR A 54 -6.09 -1.69 -7.02
CA TYR A 54 -6.41 -2.71 -8.02
C TYR A 54 -7.77 -2.47 -8.67
N SER A 55 -8.80 -2.21 -7.85
CA SER A 55 -10.18 -2.01 -8.34
C SER A 55 -10.33 -0.73 -9.15
N LEU A 56 -9.48 0.27 -8.92
CA LEU A 56 -9.45 1.53 -9.67
C LEU A 56 -8.55 1.47 -10.92
N GLY A 57 -7.99 0.31 -11.25
CA GLY A 57 -7.25 0.07 -12.49
C GLY A 57 -5.83 0.63 -12.49
N ALA A 58 -5.14 0.64 -11.35
CA ALA A 58 -3.72 0.96 -11.33
C ALA A 58 -2.90 0.02 -12.23
N ASN A 59 -1.84 0.53 -12.85
CA ASN A 59 -0.96 -0.30 -13.65
C ASN A 59 -0.09 -1.18 -12.76
N PHE A 60 0.45 -0.61 -11.69
CA PHE A 60 1.30 -1.34 -10.76
C PHE A 60 0.75 -1.25 -9.34
N VAL A 61 0.60 -2.39 -8.68
CA VAL A 61 0.16 -2.47 -7.28
C VAL A 61 1.02 -3.50 -6.56
N ALA A 62 1.72 -3.06 -5.52
CA ALA A 62 2.56 -3.93 -4.71
C ALA A 62 2.47 -3.59 -3.22
N ARG A 63 2.73 -4.59 -2.39
CA ARG A 63 3.00 -4.40 -0.96
C ARG A 63 4.41 -4.89 -0.65
N GLY A 64 5.17 -4.11 0.09
CA GLY A 64 6.45 -4.50 0.68
C GLY A 64 6.46 -4.30 2.20
N SER A 65 7.57 -4.65 2.82
CA SER A 65 7.81 -4.41 4.25
C SER A 65 9.24 -3.94 4.47
N VAL A 66 9.42 -3.07 5.45
CA VAL A 66 10.75 -2.64 5.92
C VAL A 66 11.62 -3.80 6.40
N THR A 67 11.00 -4.94 6.74
CA THR A 67 11.71 -6.16 7.17
C THR A 67 12.34 -6.95 6.02
N HIS A 68 12.00 -6.62 4.76
CA HIS A 68 12.46 -7.31 3.55
C HIS A 68 13.02 -6.29 2.53
N PRO A 69 14.15 -5.61 2.85
CA PRO A 69 14.64 -4.48 2.06
C PRO A 69 15.03 -4.85 0.62
N HIS A 70 15.61 -6.03 0.38
CA HIS A 70 15.97 -6.47 -0.97
C HIS A 70 14.75 -6.66 -1.89
N LEU A 71 13.68 -7.27 -1.38
CA LEU A 71 12.43 -7.41 -2.12
C LEU A 71 11.79 -6.04 -2.35
N LEU A 72 11.79 -5.18 -1.33
CA LEU A 72 11.26 -3.83 -1.45
C LEU A 72 12.00 -3.05 -2.55
N GLN A 73 13.33 -3.13 -2.59
CA GLN A 73 14.15 -2.53 -3.64
C GLN A 73 13.77 -3.04 -5.04
N GLN A 74 13.56 -4.35 -5.21
CA GLN A 74 13.12 -4.93 -6.49
C GLN A 74 11.74 -4.42 -6.91
N ILE A 75 10.80 -4.31 -5.96
CA ILE A 75 9.47 -3.73 -6.20
C ILE A 75 9.60 -2.28 -6.71
N PHE A 76 10.44 -1.47 -6.08
CA PHE A 76 10.68 -0.09 -6.50
C PHE A 76 11.24 -0.01 -7.92
N TYR A 77 12.28 -0.78 -8.26
CA TYR A 77 12.83 -0.79 -9.61
C TYR A 77 11.78 -1.19 -10.65
N ARG A 78 10.97 -2.20 -10.34
CA ARG A 78 9.92 -2.66 -11.24
C ARG A 78 8.78 -1.67 -11.39
N ALA A 79 8.45 -0.91 -10.37
CA ALA A 79 7.44 0.14 -10.43
C ALA A 79 7.91 1.38 -11.21
N LEU A 80 9.20 1.73 -11.10
CA LEU A 80 9.78 2.88 -11.80
C LEU A 80 9.80 2.71 -13.32
N SER A 81 9.78 1.46 -13.82
CA SER A 81 9.73 1.17 -15.25
C SER A 81 8.31 1.11 -15.81
N LYS A 82 7.28 1.40 -15.01
CA LYS A 82 5.88 1.34 -15.42
C LYS A 82 5.37 2.68 -15.86
N ARG A 83 4.58 2.67 -16.93
CA ARG A 83 3.77 3.82 -17.33
C ARG A 83 2.59 3.96 -16.39
N GLY A 84 2.09 5.18 -16.24
CA GLY A 84 0.83 5.42 -15.54
C GLY A 84 0.94 5.28 -14.03
N PHE A 85 -0.16 4.92 -13.39
CA PHE A 85 -0.25 5.01 -11.94
C PHE A 85 0.31 3.75 -11.26
N SER A 86 1.24 3.97 -10.33
CA SER A 86 1.85 2.93 -9.52
C SER A 86 1.59 3.16 -8.03
N LEU A 87 1.21 2.10 -7.31
CA LEU A 87 1.04 2.12 -5.85
C LEU A 87 1.93 1.09 -5.18
N ILE A 88 2.73 1.54 -4.22
CA ILE A 88 3.52 0.69 -3.34
C ILE A 88 3.10 0.96 -1.90
N GLU A 89 2.49 -0.02 -1.25
CA GLU A 89 2.27 0.01 0.21
C GLU A 89 3.48 -0.60 0.92
N VAL A 90 4.09 0.13 1.85
CA VAL A 90 5.22 -0.35 2.66
C VAL A 90 4.76 -0.49 4.11
N ILE A 91 4.70 -1.72 4.60
CA ILE A 91 4.39 -1.97 6.01
C ILE A 91 5.61 -1.62 6.85
N SER A 92 5.45 -0.63 7.73
CA SER A 92 6.48 -0.11 8.62
C SER A 92 5.92 0.11 10.02
N MET A 93 6.23 -0.77 10.96
CA MET A 93 5.73 -0.64 12.33
C MET A 93 6.43 0.53 13.04
N CYS A 94 5.69 1.32 13.82
CA CYS A 94 6.21 2.42 14.64
C CYS A 94 6.31 1.98 16.12
N PRO A 95 7.49 1.64 16.66
CA PRO A 95 7.62 1.17 18.04
C PRO A 95 7.17 2.21 19.08
N GLU A 96 7.39 3.49 18.78
CA GLU A 96 7.16 4.58 19.73
C GLU A 96 5.69 4.81 20.06
N ILE A 97 4.80 4.81 19.07
CA ILE A 97 3.36 5.09 19.31
C ILE A 97 2.53 3.82 19.14
N PHE A 98 2.67 3.14 17.99
CA PHE A 98 1.91 1.92 17.74
C PHE A 98 2.33 0.78 18.68
N GLY A 99 3.64 0.65 18.91
CA GLY A 99 4.19 -0.30 19.86
C GLY A 99 3.64 -0.11 21.28
N ARG A 100 3.48 1.13 21.76
CA ARG A 100 2.85 1.41 23.07
C ARG A 100 1.42 0.91 23.16
N HIS A 101 0.62 1.04 22.10
CA HIS A 101 -0.76 0.58 22.09
C HIS A 101 -0.91 -0.95 22.15
N ILE A 102 0.12 -1.69 21.73
CA ILE A 102 0.10 -3.16 21.73
C ILE A 102 1.10 -3.80 22.70
N GLY A 103 1.77 -3.01 23.53
CA GLY A 103 2.79 -3.48 24.47
C GLY A 103 4.11 -3.93 23.84
N LEU A 104 4.40 -3.55 22.58
CA LEU A 104 5.65 -3.84 21.85
C LEU A 104 6.48 -2.56 21.67
N THR A 105 6.98 -2.02 22.77
CA THR A 105 7.78 -0.78 22.79
C THR A 105 9.25 -0.99 22.41
N ASP A 106 9.79 -2.19 22.62
CA ASP A 106 11.16 -2.52 22.23
C ASP A 106 11.29 -2.58 20.69
N PRO A 107 12.15 -1.75 20.07
CA PRO A 107 12.25 -1.67 18.62
C PRO A 107 12.66 -2.99 17.94
N VAL A 108 13.55 -3.76 18.58
CA VAL A 108 14.04 -5.03 18.02
C VAL A 108 12.93 -6.07 18.04
N LYS A 109 12.22 -6.22 19.16
CA LYS A 109 11.07 -7.11 19.27
C LYS A 109 9.94 -6.70 18.35
N ALA A 110 9.67 -5.40 18.21
CA ALA A 110 8.69 -4.89 17.25
C ALA A 110 9.06 -5.27 15.81
N TYR A 111 10.33 -5.08 15.42
CA TYR A 111 10.83 -5.45 14.10
C TYR A 111 10.72 -6.97 13.85
N MET A 112 11.14 -7.80 14.81
CA MET A 112 11.06 -9.26 14.70
C MET A 112 9.61 -9.76 14.64
N SER A 113 8.73 -9.22 15.48
CA SER A 113 7.29 -9.53 15.46
C SER A 113 6.65 -9.17 14.13
N LEU A 114 7.02 -8.02 13.54
CA LEU A 114 6.59 -7.69 12.19
C LEU A 114 7.11 -8.71 11.18
N ARG A 115 8.40 -9.06 11.24
CA ARG A 115 9.04 -10.00 10.30
C ARG A 115 8.38 -11.37 10.32
N GLU A 116 8.05 -11.90 11.49
CA GLU A 116 7.34 -13.18 11.65
C GLU A 116 5.93 -13.17 11.04
N ARG A 117 5.31 -11.99 10.96
CA ARG A 117 3.97 -11.80 10.38
C ARG A 117 4.00 -11.59 8.87
N ILE A 118 5.17 -11.39 8.25
CA ILE A 118 5.28 -11.20 6.82
C ILE A 118 5.28 -12.55 6.08
N LYS A 119 4.47 -12.64 5.03
CA LYS A 119 4.41 -13.77 4.10
C LYS A 119 4.83 -13.30 2.71
N VAL A 120 6.00 -13.71 2.25
CA VAL A 120 6.51 -13.33 0.93
C VAL A 120 5.87 -14.18 -0.16
N LYS A 121 5.31 -13.55 -1.19
CA LYS A 121 4.84 -14.21 -2.42
C LYS A 121 5.20 -13.36 -3.63
N ASN A 122 5.62 -13.99 -4.72
CA ASN A 122 5.98 -13.24 -5.94
C ASN A 122 4.75 -12.63 -6.62
N ASN A 123 3.72 -13.45 -6.87
CA ASN A 123 2.48 -13.05 -7.55
C ASN A 123 1.25 -13.45 -6.70
N PRO A 124 1.04 -12.81 -5.54
CA PRO A 124 -0.15 -13.06 -4.74
C PRO A 124 -1.43 -12.65 -5.49
N THR A 125 -2.49 -13.40 -5.26
CA THR A 125 -3.84 -13.02 -5.71
C THR A 125 -4.34 -11.80 -4.95
N ILE A 126 -5.32 -11.09 -5.52
CA ILE A 126 -5.87 -9.89 -4.88
C ILE A 126 -6.53 -10.19 -3.53
N ASP A 127 -7.08 -11.39 -3.33
CA ASP A 127 -7.71 -11.77 -2.07
C ASP A 127 -6.71 -12.04 -0.95
N GLU A 128 -5.48 -12.38 -1.30
CA GLU A 128 -4.38 -12.52 -0.34
C GLU A 128 -3.87 -11.16 0.17
N SER A 129 -4.28 -10.05 -0.44
CA SER A 129 -3.90 -8.72 0.02
C SER A 129 -4.58 -8.29 1.31
N ASN A 130 -5.59 -9.02 1.78
CA ASN A 130 -6.24 -8.74 3.07
C ASN A 130 -5.17 -8.77 4.17
N TYR A 131 -5.07 -7.70 4.95
CA TYR A 131 -4.19 -7.68 6.10
C TYR A 131 -5.01 -7.75 7.39
N ASP A 132 -4.64 -8.71 8.22
CA ASP A 132 -5.17 -8.95 9.56
C ASP A 132 -3.96 -9.12 10.45
N TRP A 133 -3.89 -8.31 11.51
CA TRP A 133 -2.77 -8.28 12.45
C TRP A 133 -2.40 -9.68 12.96
N ASN A 134 -3.41 -10.54 13.17
CA ASN A 134 -3.23 -11.88 13.68
C ASN A 134 -2.83 -12.88 12.61
N LYS A 135 -3.28 -12.70 11.35
CA LYS A 135 -2.99 -13.61 10.24
C LYS A 135 -1.72 -13.26 9.47
N GLY A 136 -1.21 -12.05 9.66
CA GLY A 136 -0.03 -11.53 8.99
C GLY A 136 -0.33 -10.80 7.68
N PHE A 137 0.72 -10.39 6.99
CA PHE A 137 0.67 -9.56 5.78
C PHE A 137 1.33 -10.30 4.62
N VAL A 138 0.60 -10.51 3.54
CA VAL A 138 1.21 -10.98 2.29
C VAL A 138 1.86 -9.80 1.58
N ILE A 139 3.14 -9.94 1.24
CA ILE A 139 3.91 -8.95 0.46
C ILE A 139 4.29 -9.54 -0.90
N GLY A 140 4.36 -8.69 -1.90
CA GLY A 140 4.51 -9.09 -3.30
C GLY A 140 3.92 -8.08 -4.28
N ILE A 141 3.92 -8.45 -5.55
CA ILE A 141 3.34 -7.66 -6.64
C ILE A 141 1.97 -8.26 -6.98
N PHE A 142 0.90 -7.50 -6.71
CA PHE A 142 -0.49 -7.93 -6.94
C PHE A 142 -0.99 -7.59 -8.34
N GLN A 143 -0.40 -6.57 -8.96
CA GLN A 143 -0.73 -6.16 -10.31
C GLN A 143 0.51 -5.57 -10.97
N ASP A 144 0.76 -6.02 -12.19
CA ASP A 144 1.81 -5.50 -13.05
C ASP A 144 1.32 -5.44 -14.50
N LYS A 145 0.81 -4.26 -14.86
CA LYS A 145 0.38 -3.88 -16.20
C LYS A 145 1.21 -2.69 -16.66
N ASP A 146 1.10 -2.38 -17.94
CA ASP A 146 1.78 -1.24 -18.53
C ASP A 146 0.86 -0.55 -19.55
N ASP A 147 -0.39 -0.27 -19.17
CA ASP A 147 -1.34 0.42 -20.03
C ASP A 147 -0.94 1.90 -20.22
N PRO A 148 -1.30 2.55 -21.34
CA PRO A 148 -1.01 3.97 -21.56
C PRO A 148 -1.49 4.87 -20.41
N GLY A 149 -0.63 5.80 -20.00
CA GLY A 149 -0.94 6.78 -18.97
C GLY A 149 -1.93 7.86 -19.46
N TYR A 150 -2.42 8.69 -18.54
CA TYR A 150 -3.39 9.75 -18.85
C TYR A 150 -2.92 10.69 -19.98
N VAL A 151 -1.66 11.15 -19.91
CA VAL A 151 -1.09 12.10 -20.88
C VAL A 151 -0.94 11.47 -22.26
N GLU A 152 -0.55 10.20 -22.32
CA GLU A 152 -0.46 9.44 -23.57
C GLU A 152 -1.84 9.31 -24.23
N ASN A 153 -2.86 8.97 -23.44
CA ASN A 153 -4.24 8.89 -23.92
C ASN A 153 -4.76 10.25 -24.44
N LEU A 154 -4.44 11.36 -23.78
CA LEU A 154 -4.77 12.70 -24.29
C LEU A 154 -4.11 12.97 -25.66
N GLY A 155 -2.84 12.58 -25.83
CA GLY A 155 -2.13 12.70 -27.09
C GLY A 155 -2.76 11.86 -28.22
N LEU A 156 -3.28 10.68 -27.91
CA LEU A 156 -4.01 9.83 -28.87
C LEU A 156 -5.32 10.48 -29.32
N VAL A 157 -6.09 11.03 -28.38
CA VAL A 157 -7.35 11.73 -28.69
C VAL A 157 -7.09 12.94 -29.58
N HIS A 158 -6.07 13.74 -29.27
CA HIS A 158 -5.70 14.91 -30.06
C HIS A 158 -5.35 14.54 -31.51
N LYS A 159 -4.51 13.51 -31.72
CA LYS A 159 -4.15 13.02 -33.06
C LYS A 159 -5.35 12.53 -33.87
N ASN A 160 -6.34 11.93 -33.21
CA ASN A 160 -7.55 11.46 -33.88
C ASN A 160 -8.44 12.61 -34.36
N MET A 161 -8.52 13.71 -33.59
CA MET A 161 -9.25 14.91 -34.02
C MET A 161 -8.66 15.52 -35.28
N GLU A 162 -7.33 15.62 -35.38
CA GLU A 162 -6.65 16.15 -36.56
C GLU A 162 -6.92 15.33 -37.83
N ARG A 163 -7.11 14.01 -37.68
CA ARG A 163 -7.41 13.10 -38.81
C ARG A 163 -8.84 13.22 -39.32
N VAL A 164 -9.81 13.48 -38.45
CA VAL A 164 -11.23 13.64 -38.82
C VAL A 164 -11.50 15.00 -39.46
N SER A 165 -10.62 15.97 -39.24
CA SER A 165 -10.74 17.34 -39.76
C SER A 165 -10.14 17.52 -41.18
N ARG A 166 -9.64 16.43 -41.78
CA ARG A 166 -9.12 16.35 -43.16
C ARG A 166 -10.00 15.43 -43.98
#